data_AF-A0A960SPQ7-F1
#
_entry.id   AF-A0A960SPQ7-F1
#
_cell.length_a   1.000
_cell.length_b   1.000
_cell.length_c   1.000
_cell.angle_alpha   90.00
_cell.angle_beta   90.00
_cell.angle_gamma   90.00
#
_symmetry.space_group_name_H-M   'P 1'
#
loop_
_entity.id
_entity.type
_entity.pdbx_description
1 polymer ?
#
loop_
_entity_poly.entity_id
_entity_poly.type
_entity_poly.pdbx_seq_one_letter_code
_entity_poly.pdbx_strand_id
1 'polypeptide(L)'
;MKTAPLHAGALLLSSLLIPQPRAAEPGYPPDVDPAAIRTAVAAAPKTHPRLFVSAEDLRALRTPFPDGSLKRALAEYIVKEARGLLDAQPITRTLEGRRLLGQSRRCIERVVVLATAFHLTGEERFARRAEREMRAAAGFTDWNPSHFLDVAEMTTALAIGYDWLFDALSPESRVAIREAIVEKGVKLPLETKYNGWVRARNNWGQVCHGGLTLGALAVLEDEPELAARTVANALKNVTVSMAAFAPKGSYPEGPGYWAYGTTYNVLLIDALEGVLGSGFGLSQAPGFDMTGQYPAMMTGPSGTTFNYADGGSGRGPEPALFWFARRYHRPDWIHEEFDWLRRKMASGGRFLPLTLFWM
;
A
#
# COMPACT_ATOMS: atom_id res chain seq x y z
N MET A 1 16.08 -22.13 55.98
CA MET A 1 15.22 -22.26 54.79
C MET A 1 15.48 -21.07 53.88
N LYS A 2 15.90 -21.33 52.65
CA LYS A 2 16.31 -20.34 51.65
C LYS A 2 15.07 -19.61 51.11
N THR A 3 15.03 -18.29 51.19
CA THR A 3 14.11 -17.44 50.42
C THR A 3 14.91 -16.76 49.31
N ALA A 4 14.56 -17.09 48.06
CA ALA A 4 15.16 -16.51 46.87
C ALA A 4 14.61 -15.09 46.64
N PRO A 5 15.41 -14.13 46.15
CA PRO A 5 14.89 -12.83 45.75
C PRO A 5 14.21 -12.94 44.38
N LEU A 6 12.98 -12.45 44.29
CA LEU A 6 12.25 -12.25 43.04
C LEU A 6 13.05 -11.32 42.12
N HIS A 7 13.40 -11.81 40.93
CA HIS A 7 13.86 -10.97 39.83
C HIS A 7 12.67 -10.17 39.30
N ALA A 8 12.65 -8.87 39.63
CA ALA A 8 11.82 -7.90 38.93
C ALA A 8 12.39 -7.75 37.52
N GLY A 9 11.76 -8.42 36.56
CA GLY A 9 12.02 -8.21 35.14
C GLY A 9 11.68 -6.76 34.80
N ALA A 10 12.70 -6.00 34.40
CA ALA A 10 12.51 -4.68 33.83
C ALA A 10 11.71 -4.83 32.53
N LEU A 11 10.43 -4.43 32.56
CA LEU A 11 9.70 -4.11 31.34
C LEU A 11 10.43 -2.96 30.66
N LEU A 12 11.18 -3.28 29.61
CA LEU A 12 11.59 -2.29 28.61
C LEU A 12 10.30 -1.74 27.99
N LEU A 13 9.86 -0.58 28.49
CA LEU A 13 8.93 0.29 27.80
C LEU A 13 9.55 0.60 26.44
N SER A 14 9.11 -0.14 25.43
CA SER A 14 9.19 0.29 24.04
C SER A 14 8.64 1.70 24.00
N SER A 15 9.48 2.64 23.60
CA SER A 15 9.13 4.03 23.36
C SER A 15 7.93 4.08 22.41
N LEU A 16 6.74 4.21 23.00
CA LEU A 16 5.57 4.69 22.30
C LEU A 16 5.95 6.09 21.84
N LEU A 17 6.26 6.25 20.55
CA LEU A 17 6.20 7.57 19.93
C LEU A 17 4.81 8.11 20.26
N ILE A 18 4.77 9.09 21.16
CA ILE A 18 3.58 9.90 21.37
C ILE A 18 3.31 10.53 20.00
N PRO A 19 2.20 10.18 19.32
CA PRO A 19 1.91 10.79 18.04
C PRO A 19 1.76 12.29 18.29
N GLN A 20 2.51 13.08 17.54
CA GLN A 20 2.29 14.53 17.44
C GLN A 20 0.80 14.75 17.16
N PRO A 21 0.12 15.70 17.83
CA PRO A 21 -1.27 15.99 17.55
C PRO A 21 -1.39 16.36 16.07
N ARG A 22 -2.03 15.50 15.28
CA ARG A 22 -2.35 15.81 13.88
C ARG A 22 -3.24 17.04 13.87
N ALA A 23 -2.98 17.97 12.96
CA ALA A 23 -3.88 19.09 12.71
C ALA A 23 -5.30 18.55 12.48
N ALA A 24 -6.32 19.29 12.94
CA ALA A 24 -7.70 18.88 12.76
C ALA A 24 -7.96 18.57 11.28
N GLU A 25 -8.28 17.30 10.96
CA GLU A 25 -8.55 16.91 9.59
C GLU A 25 -9.84 17.58 9.10
N PRO A 26 -9.86 18.07 7.85
CA PRO A 26 -11.08 18.64 7.27
C PRO A 26 -12.20 17.59 7.21
N GLY A 27 -13.45 18.06 7.08
CA GLY A 27 -14.63 17.18 7.07
C GLY A 27 -14.75 16.29 5.83
N TYR A 28 -15.70 15.35 5.87
CA TYR A 28 -16.07 14.48 4.75
C TYR A 28 -17.46 14.87 4.19
N PRO A 29 -17.67 14.87 2.85
CA PRO A 29 -16.68 14.63 1.80
C PRO A 29 -15.64 15.76 1.73
N PRO A 30 -14.43 15.49 1.20
CA PRO A 30 -13.42 16.53 1.05
C PRO A 30 -13.93 17.66 0.15
N ASP A 31 -13.93 18.89 0.67
CA ASP A 31 -14.18 20.12 -0.09
C ASP A 31 -12.90 20.97 -0.06
N VAL A 32 -11.98 20.65 -0.96
CA VAL A 32 -10.63 21.21 -0.98
C VAL A 32 -10.44 22.01 -2.26
N ASP A 33 -10.08 23.28 -2.12
CA ASP A 33 -9.71 24.14 -3.24
C ASP A 33 -8.53 23.52 -4.01
N PRO A 34 -8.62 23.30 -5.34
CA PRO A 34 -7.49 22.89 -6.16
C PRO A 34 -6.21 23.72 -5.97
N ALA A 35 -6.33 25.02 -5.62
CA ALA A 35 -5.17 25.85 -5.29
C ALA A 35 -4.47 25.39 -3.99
N ALA A 36 -5.22 24.96 -2.97
CA ALA A 36 -4.65 24.41 -1.75
C ALA A 36 -3.89 23.10 -2.02
N ILE A 37 -4.42 22.25 -2.91
CA ILE A 37 -3.76 21.01 -3.35
C ILE A 37 -2.44 21.34 -4.06
N ARG A 38 -2.44 22.31 -4.99
CA ARG A 38 -1.20 22.76 -5.66
C ARG A 38 -0.17 23.27 -4.67
N THR A 39 -0.60 24.07 -3.69
CA THR A 39 0.29 24.56 -2.62
C THR A 39 0.89 23.41 -1.81
N ALA A 40 0.08 22.42 -1.44
CA ALA A 40 0.56 21.24 -0.71
C ALA A 40 1.57 20.44 -1.55
N VAL A 41 1.31 20.21 -2.84
CA VAL A 41 2.24 19.53 -3.75
C VAL A 41 3.53 20.34 -3.94
N ALA A 42 3.45 21.66 -4.05
CA ALA A 42 4.63 22.52 -4.16
C ALA A 42 5.51 22.45 -2.90
N ALA A 43 4.88 22.42 -1.71
CA ALA A 43 5.56 22.32 -0.42
C ALA A 43 6.05 20.90 -0.08
N ALA A 44 5.53 19.86 -0.73
CA ALA A 44 5.90 18.47 -0.46
C ALA A 44 7.40 18.22 -0.69
N PRO A 45 8.05 17.37 0.14
CA PRO A 45 9.45 16.99 -0.04
C PRO A 45 9.72 16.48 -1.46
N LYS A 46 10.83 16.94 -2.06
CA LYS A 46 11.30 16.50 -3.38
C LYS A 46 12.32 15.37 -3.31
N THR A 47 12.60 14.88 -2.11
CA THR A 47 13.51 13.77 -1.83
C THR A 47 12.75 12.45 -1.72
N HIS A 48 13.46 11.34 -1.93
CA HIS A 48 12.93 9.99 -1.76
C HIS A 48 13.58 9.29 -0.56
N PRO A 49 12.91 8.28 0.04
CA PRO A 49 11.51 7.91 -0.16
C PRO A 49 10.54 8.96 0.45
N ARG A 50 9.29 8.94 -0.01
CA ARG A 50 8.19 9.73 0.56
C ARG A 50 6.85 8.99 0.64
N LEU A 51 6.70 7.86 -0.05
CA LEU A 51 5.49 7.06 0.03
C LEU A 51 5.53 6.15 1.27
N PHE A 52 4.57 6.37 2.18
CA PHE A 52 4.29 5.61 3.42
C PHE A 52 5.34 5.71 4.52
N VAL A 53 6.61 5.76 4.15
CA VAL A 53 7.75 5.66 5.06
C VAL A 53 8.83 6.68 4.70
N SER A 54 9.54 7.17 5.72
CA SER A 54 10.66 8.08 5.55
C SER A 54 11.98 7.33 5.28
N ALA A 55 13.01 8.07 4.89
CA ALA A 55 14.38 7.55 4.79
C ALA A 55 14.91 7.01 6.14
N GLU A 56 14.41 7.54 7.26
CA GLU A 56 14.76 7.06 8.59
C GLU A 56 14.10 5.72 8.90
N ASP A 57 12.82 5.56 8.57
CA ASP A 57 12.09 4.29 8.76
C ASP A 57 12.74 3.15 7.97
N LEU A 58 13.13 3.39 6.71
CA LEU A 58 13.83 2.39 5.90
C LEU A 58 15.23 2.09 6.44
N ARG A 59 15.97 3.08 6.94
CA ARG A 59 17.26 2.83 7.59
C ARG A 59 17.11 2.04 8.90
N ALA A 60 16.04 2.29 9.66
CA ALA A 60 15.77 1.60 10.91
C ALA A 60 15.59 0.08 10.73
N LEU A 61 15.12 -0.37 9.55
CA LEU A 61 15.01 -1.79 9.20
C LEU A 61 16.34 -2.56 9.24
N ARG A 62 17.48 -1.87 9.16
CA ARG A 62 18.82 -2.47 9.33
C ARG A 62 19.08 -2.96 10.75
N THR A 63 18.35 -2.41 11.72
CA THR A 63 18.50 -2.78 13.13
C THR A 63 17.77 -4.09 13.38
N PRO A 64 18.43 -5.09 14.00
CA PRO A 64 17.78 -6.37 14.30
C PRO A 64 16.52 -6.18 15.16
N PHE A 65 15.44 -6.83 14.75
CA PHE A 65 14.23 -6.94 15.58
C PHE A 65 14.47 -7.90 16.75
N PRO A 66 13.76 -7.72 17.90
CA PRO A 66 13.91 -8.61 19.04
C PRO A 66 13.69 -10.08 18.69
N ASP A 67 14.49 -10.95 19.30
CA ASP A 67 14.42 -12.40 19.16
C ASP A 67 13.01 -12.92 19.50
N GLY A 68 12.48 -13.80 18.65
CA GLY A 68 11.13 -14.35 18.81
C GLY A 68 9.98 -13.39 18.50
N SER A 69 10.24 -12.12 18.14
CA SER A 69 9.19 -11.18 17.74
C SER A 69 8.58 -11.53 16.38
N LEU A 70 7.31 -11.20 16.19
CA LEU A 70 6.64 -11.41 14.90
C LEU A 70 7.26 -10.54 13.79
N LYS A 71 7.72 -9.32 14.11
CA LYS A 71 8.46 -8.47 13.16
C LYS A 71 9.71 -9.16 12.65
N ARG A 72 10.47 -9.82 13.53
CA ARG A 72 11.64 -10.60 13.14
C ARG A 72 11.27 -11.74 12.19
N ALA A 73 10.26 -12.53 12.55
CA ALA A 73 9.80 -13.64 11.70
C ALA A 73 9.32 -13.15 10.31
N LEU A 74 8.61 -12.02 10.28
CA LEU A 74 8.16 -11.39 9.04
C LEU A 74 9.35 -10.89 8.18
N ALA A 75 10.33 -10.22 8.80
CA ALA A 75 11.53 -9.76 8.12
C ALA A 75 12.34 -10.93 7.52
N GLU A 76 12.54 -12.01 8.29
CA GLU A 76 13.23 -13.21 7.84
C GLU A 76 12.48 -13.89 6.68
N TYR A 77 11.15 -13.95 6.73
CA TYR A 77 10.31 -14.44 5.65
C TYR A 77 10.47 -13.60 4.37
N ILE A 78 10.38 -12.28 4.47
CA ILE A 78 10.54 -11.37 3.32
C ILE A 78 11.91 -11.56 2.65
N VAL A 79 12.98 -11.65 3.45
CA VAL A 79 14.33 -11.89 2.91
C VAL A 79 14.43 -13.26 2.25
N LYS A 80 13.79 -14.30 2.80
CA LYS A 80 13.72 -15.63 2.18
C LYS A 80 13.01 -15.58 0.82
N GLU A 81 11.85 -14.93 0.74
CA GLU A 81 11.12 -14.77 -0.52
C GLU A 81 11.94 -13.99 -1.54
N ALA A 82 12.56 -12.88 -1.13
CA ALA A 82 13.43 -12.09 -1.99
C ALA A 82 14.61 -12.90 -2.56
N ARG A 83 15.20 -13.80 -1.78
CA ARG A 83 16.25 -14.72 -2.26
C ARG A 83 15.72 -15.67 -3.34
N GLY A 84 14.50 -16.19 -3.18
CA GLY A 84 13.85 -17.03 -4.18
C GLY A 84 13.54 -16.31 -5.51
N LEU A 85 13.48 -14.97 -5.49
CA LEU A 85 13.20 -14.15 -6.68
C LEU A 85 14.45 -13.78 -7.50
N LEU A 86 15.66 -14.00 -6.98
CA LEU A 86 16.90 -13.57 -7.63
C LEU A 86 17.08 -14.16 -9.03
N ASP A 87 16.71 -15.44 -9.20
CA ASP A 87 16.83 -16.19 -10.45
C ASP A 87 15.53 -16.20 -11.28
N ALA A 88 14.44 -15.68 -10.72
CA ALA A 88 13.16 -15.61 -11.42
C ALA A 88 13.24 -14.62 -12.59
N GLN A 89 12.74 -15.02 -13.77
CA GLN A 89 12.64 -14.11 -14.91
C GLN A 89 11.69 -12.93 -14.62
N PRO A 90 11.97 -11.73 -15.14
CA PRO A 90 11.05 -10.60 -15.05
C PRO A 90 9.67 -10.90 -15.63
N ILE A 91 8.64 -10.19 -15.16
CA ILE A 91 7.31 -10.26 -15.76
C ILE A 91 7.33 -9.93 -17.26
N THR A 92 6.36 -10.49 -17.98
CA THR A 92 6.17 -10.24 -19.41
C THR A 92 4.79 -9.64 -19.64
N ARG A 93 4.59 -8.95 -20.77
CA ARG A 93 3.27 -8.41 -21.13
C ARG A 93 2.36 -9.51 -21.70
N THR A 94 1.94 -10.42 -20.83
CA THR A 94 1.10 -11.58 -21.19
C THR A 94 -0.30 -11.41 -20.63
N LEU A 95 -1.32 -11.46 -21.50
CA LEU A 95 -2.72 -11.38 -21.11
C LEU A 95 -3.28 -12.77 -20.76
N GLU A 96 -4.02 -12.85 -19.65
CA GLU A 96 -4.87 -13.97 -19.28
C GLU A 96 -6.32 -13.60 -19.67
N GLY A 97 -6.79 -14.14 -20.80
CA GLY A 97 -8.01 -13.65 -21.43
C GLY A 97 -7.86 -12.18 -21.83
N ARG A 98 -8.64 -11.29 -21.21
CA ARG A 98 -8.60 -9.83 -21.46
C ARG A 98 -7.76 -9.04 -20.44
N ARG A 99 -7.12 -9.71 -19.49
CA ARG A 99 -6.53 -9.07 -18.29
C ARG A 99 -5.01 -9.27 -18.25
N LEU A 100 -4.29 -8.20 -17.96
CA LEU A 100 -2.89 -8.20 -17.55
C LEU A 100 -2.74 -8.28 -16.01
N LEU A 101 -3.86 -8.23 -15.27
CA LEU A 101 -3.91 -8.12 -13.80
C LEU A 101 -2.99 -9.08 -13.05
N GLY A 102 -2.86 -10.33 -13.51
CA GLY A 102 -1.97 -11.32 -12.90
C GLY A 102 -0.50 -10.89 -12.94
N GLN A 103 -0.06 -10.27 -14.05
CA GLN A 103 1.28 -9.71 -14.18
C GLN A 103 1.44 -8.44 -13.33
N SER A 104 0.44 -7.54 -13.30
CA SER A 104 0.49 -6.33 -12.47
C SER A 104 0.62 -6.68 -10.97
N ARG A 105 -0.18 -7.64 -10.48
CA ARG A 105 -0.13 -8.12 -9.08
C ARG A 105 1.23 -8.75 -8.75
N ARG A 106 1.76 -9.58 -9.64
CA ARG A 106 3.08 -10.18 -9.50
C ARG A 106 4.18 -9.13 -9.47
N CYS A 107 4.05 -8.05 -10.25
CA CYS A 107 5.00 -6.93 -10.21
C CYS A 107 5.01 -6.26 -8.83
N ILE A 108 3.84 -5.95 -8.25
CA ILE A 108 3.75 -5.38 -6.90
C ILE A 108 4.44 -6.31 -5.91
N GLU A 109 4.04 -7.58 -5.87
CA GLU A 109 4.56 -8.55 -4.91
C GLU A 109 6.09 -8.62 -4.96
N ARG A 110 6.67 -8.76 -6.16
CA ARG A 110 8.12 -8.86 -6.33
C ARG A 110 8.83 -7.56 -5.97
N VAL A 111 8.35 -6.42 -6.47
CA VAL A 111 9.01 -5.12 -6.25
C VAL A 111 9.00 -4.77 -4.78
N VAL A 112 7.86 -4.92 -4.09
CA VAL A 112 7.74 -4.58 -2.66
C VAL A 112 8.61 -5.53 -1.82
N VAL A 113 8.56 -6.84 -2.07
CA VAL A 113 9.40 -7.82 -1.35
C VAL A 113 10.90 -7.54 -1.55
N LEU A 114 11.34 -7.32 -2.79
CA LEU A 114 12.74 -7.05 -3.10
C LEU A 114 13.21 -5.70 -2.53
N ALA A 115 12.38 -4.66 -2.60
CA ALA A 115 12.71 -3.36 -2.03
C ALA A 115 12.83 -3.41 -0.50
N THR A 116 11.89 -4.08 0.18
CA THR A 116 11.98 -4.28 1.63
C THR A 116 13.19 -5.14 2.00
N ALA A 117 13.49 -6.21 1.26
CA ALA A 117 14.66 -7.04 1.50
C ALA A 117 15.98 -6.28 1.32
N PHE A 118 16.05 -5.38 0.33
CA PHE A 118 17.17 -4.46 0.18
C PHE A 118 17.33 -3.63 1.46
N HIS A 119 16.28 -3.01 1.98
CA HIS A 119 16.31 -2.17 3.21
C HIS A 119 16.43 -2.95 4.54
N LEU A 120 16.19 -4.26 4.53
CA LEU A 120 16.51 -5.15 5.66
C LEU A 120 17.98 -5.59 5.67
N THR A 121 18.52 -6.00 4.51
CA THR A 121 19.84 -6.66 4.43
C THR A 121 21.06 -5.82 4.00
N GLY A 122 20.89 -4.87 3.08
CA GLY A 122 21.97 -4.07 2.51
C GLY A 122 22.50 -4.64 1.20
N GLU A 123 21.90 -5.74 0.75
CA GLU A 123 22.41 -6.48 -0.39
C GLU A 123 21.88 -5.87 -1.70
N GLU A 124 22.75 -5.18 -2.43
CA GLU A 124 22.49 -4.54 -3.73
C GLU A 124 21.81 -5.46 -4.76
N ARG A 125 22.04 -6.78 -4.68
CA ARG A 125 21.40 -7.77 -5.57
C ARG A 125 19.87 -7.70 -5.54
N PHE A 126 19.27 -7.34 -4.40
CA PHE A 126 17.81 -7.20 -4.30
C PHE A 126 17.31 -5.95 -5.03
N ALA A 127 17.97 -4.80 -4.85
CA ALA A 127 17.66 -3.57 -5.58
C ALA A 127 17.83 -3.74 -7.09
N ARG A 128 18.96 -4.33 -7.51
CA ARG A 128 19.22 -4.66 -8.93
C ARG A 128 18.18 -5.62 -9.52
N ARG A 129 17.67 -6.57 -8.74
CA ARG A 129 16.60 -7.48 -9.20
C ARG A 129 15.27 -6.75 -9.32
N ALA A 130 14.92 -5.87 -8.38
CA ALA A 130 13.71 -5.05 -8.46
C ALA A 130 13.77 -4.10 -9.66
N GLU A 131 14.93 -3.48 -9.90
CA GLU A 131 15.18 -2.64 -11.08
C GLU A 131 14.89 -3.39 -12.38
N ARG A 132 15.37 -4.64 -12.53
CA ARG A 132 15.05 -5.47 -13.71
C ARG A 132 13.56 -5.75 -13.87
N GLU A 133 12.83 -5.97 -12.77
CA GLU A 133 11.37 -6.16 -12.81
C GLU A 133 10.67 -4.90 -13.32
N MET A 134 11.02 -3.74 -12.74
CA MET A 134 10.42 -2.46 -13.09
C MET A 134 10.78 -2.02 -14.50
N ARG A 135 12.00 -2.27 -14.97
CA ARG A 135 12.42 -2.01 -16.36
C ARG A 135 11.67 -2.87 -17.35
N ALA A 136 11.38 -4.13 -17.02
CA ALA A 136 10.56 -4.98 -17.88
C ALA A 136 9.13 -4.41 -18.01
N ALA A 137 8.49 -4.08 -16.89
CA ALA A 137 7.16 -3.45 -16.87
C ALA A 137 7.12 -2.09 -17.58
N ALA A 138 8.15 -1.26 -17.37
CA ALA A 138 8.31 0.02 -18.06
C ALA A 138 8.52 -0.15 -19.57
N GLY A 139 9.05 -1.29 -20.03
CA GLY A 139 9.24 -1.62 -21.44
C GLY A 139 7.99 -2.15 -22.15
N PHE A 140 6.90 -2.44 -21.44
CA PHE A 140 5.65 -2.90 -22.06
C PHE A 140 5.05 -1.84 -22.98
N THR A 141 4.37 -2.24 -24.06
CA THR A 141 3.71 -1.29 -24.98
C THR A 141 2.67 -0.42 -24.26
N ASP A 142 1.95 -1.03 -23.32
CA ASP A 142 0.95 -0.41 -22.44
C ASP A 142 0.73 -1.32 -21.22
N TRP A 143 -0.04 -0.83 -20.24
CA TRP A 143 -0.49 -1.62 -19.08
C TRP A 143 -1.96 -2.05 -19.17
N ASN A 144 -2.44 -2.31 -20.39
CA ASN A 144 -3.79 -2.73 -20.73
C ASN A 144 -4.91 -1.78 -20.27
N PRO A 145 -4.98 -0.55 -20.80
CA PRO A 145 -5.91 0.47 -20.30
C PRO A 145 -7.40 0.17 -20.55
N SER A 146 -7.73 -0.83 -21.37
CA SER A 146 -9.12 -1.33 -21.48
C SER A 146 -9.63 -2.04 -20.22
N HIS A 147 -8.73 -2.51 -19.34
CA HIS A 147 -9.06 -3.06 -18.02
C HIS A 147 -8.23 -2.33 -16.97
N PHE A 148 -8.76 -1.21 -16.47
CA PHE A 148 -7.95 -0.19 -15.78
C PHE A 148 -7.35 -0.64 -14.43
N LEU A 149 -7.87 -1.70 -13.82
CA LEU A 149 -7.20 -2.32 -12.66
C LEU A 149 -5.76 -2.76 -13.00
N ASP A 150 -5.51 -3.19 -14.24
CA ASP A 150 -4.19 -3.61 -14.69
C ASP A 150 -3.19 -2.45 -14.65
N VAL A 151 -3.65 -1.29 -15.12
CA VAL A 151 -2.92 -0.02 -15.09
C VAL A 151 -2.67 0.41 -13.65
N ALA A 152 -3.72 0.47 -12.83
CA ALA A 152 -3.63 0.94 -11.46
C ALA A 152 -2.66 0.11 -10.60
N GLU A 153 -2.73 -1.22 -10.72
CA GLU A 153 -1.82 -2.12 -10.00
C GLU A 153 -0.38 -2.03 -10.53
N MET A 154 -0.18 -1.87 -11.84
CA MET A 154 1.18 -1.71 -12.39
C MET A 154 1.79 -0.36 -11.97
N THR A 155 1.02 0.72 -12.01
CA THR A 155 1.43 2.04 -11.50
C THR A 155 1.83 1.95 -10.03
N THR A 156 1.08 1.20 -9.23
CA THR A 156 1.39 1.00 -7.80
C THR A 156 2.74 0.32 -7.60
N ALA A 157 3.02 -0.74 -8.36
CA ALA A 157 4.29 -1.46 -8.27
C ALA A 157 5.48 -0.52 -8.55
N LEU A 158 5.40 0.23 -9.65
CA LEU A 158 6.47 1.12 -10.07
C LEU A 158 6.58 2.34 -9.15
N ALA A 159 5.48 2.89 -8.65
CA ALA A 159 5.50 4.00 -7.70
C ALA A 159 6.28 3.64 -6.43
N ILE A 160 5.96 2.49 -5.81
CA ILE A 160 6.63 2.04 -4.58
C ILE A 160 8.11 1.74 -4.87
N GLY A 161 8.41 1.00 -5.94
CA GLY A 161 9.78 0.65 -6.26
C GLY A 161 10.64 1.86 -6.68
N TYR A 162 10.09 2.80 -7.44
CA TYR A 162 10.76 4.04 -7.82
C TYR A 162 11.11 4.87 -6.58
N ASP A 163 10.16 5.03 -5.68
CA ASP A 163 10.32 5.83 -4.46
C ASP A 163 11.29 5.18 -3.47
N TRP A 164 11.10 3.89 -3.17
CA TRP A 164 11.90 3.22 -2.14
C TRP A 164 13.31 2.84 -2.58
N LEU A 165 13.54 2.70 -3.90
CA LEU A 165 14.85 2.34 -4.45
C LEU A 165 15.52 3.49 -5.21
N PHE A 166 14.97 4.70 -5.16
CA PHE A 166 15.39 5.85 -5.98
C PHE A 166 16.91 6.00 -6.10
N ASP A 167 17.63 5.97 -4.98
CA ASP A 167 19.08 6.14 -4.91
C ASP A 167 19.86 4.92 -5.44
N ALA A 168 19.28 3.72 -5.35
CA ALA A 168 19.89 2.47 -5.82
C ALA A 168 19.63 2.19 -7.33
N LEU A 169 18.64 2.84 -7.92
CA LEU A 169 18.35 2.75 -9.34
C LEU A 169 19.42 3.45 -10.19
N SER A 170 19.72 2.90 -11.37
CA SER A 170 20.52 3.64 -12.35
C SER A 170 19.77 4.90 -12.82
N PRO A 171 20.48 5.97 -13.24
CA PRO A 171 19.86 7.15 -13.82
C PRO A 171 18.92 6.83 -14.99
N GLU A 172 19.32 5.91 -15.86
CA GLU A 172 18.54 5.46 -17.01
C GLU A 172 17.25 4.75 -16.58
N SER A 173 17.33 3.94 -15.51
CA SER A 173 16.14 3.32 -14.92
C SER A 173 15.20 4.31 -14.29
N ARG A 174 15.70 5.32 -13.57
CA ARG A 174 14.83 6.37 -13.01
C ARG A 174 14.03 7.05 -14.12
N VAL A 175 14.68 7.47 -15.19
CA VAL A 175 14.00 8.12 -16.32
C VAL A 175 12.92 7.22 -16.93
N ALA A 176 13.26 5.99 -17.30
CA ALA A 176 12.28 5.11 -17.97
C ALA A 176 11.12 4.68 -17.06
N ILE A 177 11.37 4.48 -15.76
CA ILE A 177 10.33 4.11 -14.79
C ILE A 177 9.38 5.30 -14.57
N ARG A 178 9.92 6.50 -14.38
CA ARG A 178 9.12 7.74 -14.27
C ARG A 178 8.27 7.97 -15.51
N GLU A 179 8.87 7.93 -16.69
CA GLU A 179 8.15 8.09 -17.96
C GLU A 179 7.03 7.05 -18.10
N ALA A 180 7.28 5.79 -17.72
CA ALA A 180 6.24 4.77 -17.74
C ALA A 180 5.10 5.05 -16.75
N ILE A 181 5.41 5.47 -15.51
CA ILE A 181 4.39 5.87 -14.51
C ILE A 181 3.49 6.97 -15.08
N VAL A 182 4.10 8.00 -15.70
CA VAL A 182 3.41 9.16 -16.24
C VAL A 182 2.55 8.78 -17.46
N GLU A 183 3.17 8.21 -18.50
CA GLU A 183 2.55 8.00 -19.80
C GLU A 183 1.61 6.79 -19.84
N LYS A 184 1.95 5.71 -19.14
CA LYS A 184 1.17 4.44 -19.15
C LYS A 184 0.20 4.33 -17.98
N GLY A 185 0.25 5.27 -17.04
CA GLY A 185 -0.58 5.31 -15.85
C GLY A 185 -1.30 6.63 -15.67
N VAL A 186 -0.61 7.61 -15.09
CA VAL A 186 -1.21 8.80 -14.47
C VAL A 186 -1.92 9.72 -15.47
N LYS A 187 -1.35 9.92 -16.69
CA LYS A 187 -1.98 10.77 -17.72
C LYS A 187 -3.22 10.15 -18.35
N LEU A 188 -3.32 8.82 -18.41
CA LEU A 188 -4.35 8.12 -19.18
C LEU A 188 -5.79 8.57 -18.89
N PRO A 189 -6.29 8.62 -17.64
CA PRO A 189 -7.69 8.99 -17.40
C PRO A 189 -7.95 10.49 -17.62
N LEU A 190 -6.90 11.32 -17.67
CA LEU A 190 -7.02 12.77 -17.86
C LEU A 190 -6.99 13.16 -19.35
N GLU A 191 -6.32 12.36 -20.19
CA GLU A 191 -6.02 12.73 -21.58
C GLU A 191 -6.63 11.78 -22.60
N THR A 192 -7.23 10.67 -22.15
CA THR A 192 -7.80 9.65 -23.04
C THR A 192 -9.23 9.27 -22.64
N LYS A 193 -9.84 8.39 -23.44
CA LYS A 193 -11.15 7.79 -23.16
C LYS A 193 -11.16 6.81 -21.96
N TYR A 194 -10.00 6.45 -21.40
CA TYR A 194 -9.87 5.43 -20.36
C TYR A 194 -10.18 5.99 -18.95
N ASN A 195 -11.35 6.61 -18.80
CA ASN A 195 -11.78 7.29 -17.57
C ASN A 195 -13.12 6.78 -17.00
N GLY A 196 -13.72 5.73 -17.60
CA GLY A 196 -15.02 5.20 -17.18
C GLY A 196 -15.08 4.66 -15.75
N TRP A 197 -13.93 4.36 -15.14
CA TRP A 197 -13.82 3.91 -13.75
C TRP A 197 -13.84 5.06 -12.73
N VAL A 198 -13.63 6.32 -13.15
CA VAL A 198 -13.39 7.46 -12.24
C VAL A 198 -14.50 7.62 -11.22
N ARG A 199 -15.76 7.35 -11.60
CA ARG A 199 -16.95 7.41 -10.73
C ARG A 199 -17.50 6.02 -10.37
N ALA A 200 -16.68 4.98 -10.43
CA ALA A 200 -17.08 3.63 -10.04
C ALA A 200 -17.53 3.62 -8.56
N ARG A 201 -18.58 2.85 -8.28
CA ARG A 201 -19.18 2.73 -6.94
C ARG A 201 -18.67 1.52 -6.15
N ASN A 202 -17.65 0.85 -6.68
CA ASN A 202 -17.12 -0.41 -6.19
C ASN A 202 -15.60 -0.31 -6.03
N ASN A 203 -14.94 -1.42 -5.68
CA ASN A 203 -13.50 -1.50 -5.48
C ASN A 203 -12.66 -0.89 -6.61
N TRP A 204 -13.15 -0.85 -7.87
CA TRP A 204 -12.42 -0.25 -8.98
C TRP A 204 -12.07 1.22 -8.72
N GLY A 205 -12.99 1.99 -8.13
CA GLY A 205 -12.74 3.39 -7.81
C GLY A 205 -11.60 3.53 -6.81
N GLN A 206 -11.61 2.70 -5.76
CA GLN A 206 -10.62 2.70 -4.68
C GLN A 206 -9.24 2.29 -5.21
N VAL A 207 -9.18 1.19 -5.96
CA VAL A 207 -7.93 0.66 -6.53
C VAL A 207 -7.31 1.63 -7.53
N CYS A 208 -8.12 2.18 -8.44
CA CYS A 208 -7.61 3.07 -9.49
C CYS A 208 -7.20 4.44 -8.95
N HIS A 209 -8.00 5.07 -8.08
CA HIS A 209 -7.61 6.34 -7.47
C HIS A 209 -6.40 6.17 -6.56
N GLY A 210 -6.33 5.09 -5.77
CA GLY A 210 -5.17 4.77 -4.95
C GLY A 210 -3.92 4.60 -5.80
N GLY A 211 -3.93 3.67 -6.75
CA GLY A 211 -2.75 3.37 -7.57
C GLY A 211 -2.24 4.55 -8.39
N LEU A 212 -3.13 5.35 -9.00
CA LEU A 212 -2.72 6.53 -9.76
C LEU A 212 -2.22 7.67 -8.88
N THR A 213 -2.79 7.86 -7.69
CA THR A 213 -2.30 8.86 -6.74
C THR A 213 -0.90 8.51 -6.25
N LEU A 214 -0.62 7.23 -5.97
CA LEU A 214 0.73 6.78 -5.65
C LEU A 214 1.71 7.09 -6.79
N GLY A 215 1.34 6.78 -8.03
CA GLY A 215 2.15 7.11 -9.21
C GLY A 215 2.44 8.61 -9.33
N ALA A 216 1.40 9.43 -9.21
CA ALA A 216 1.50 10.89 -9.25
C ALA A 216 2.42 11.46 -8.17
N LEU A 217 2.28 10.98 -6.93
CA LEU A 217 3.09 11.46 -5.81
C LEU A 217 4.54 10.96 -5.88
N ALA A 218 4.78 9.78 -6.45
CA ALA A 218 6.13 9.24 -6.65
C ALA A 218 6.98 10.07 -7.62
N VAL A 219 6.37 10.90 -8.47
CA VAL A 219 7.07 11.67 -9.52
C VAL A 219 6.79 13.17 -9.43
N LEU A 220 6.25 13.63 -8.29
CA LEU A 220 5.71 14.99 -8.14
C LEU A 220 6.77 16.09 -8.28
N GLU A 221 8.06 15.77 -8.12
CA GLU A 221 9.15 16.72 -8.32
C GLU A 221 9.35 17.08 -9.79
N ASP A 222 9.08 16.13 -10.69
CA ASP A 222 9.16 16.33 -12.13
C ASP A 222 7.80 16.77 -12.72
N GLU A 223 6.69 16.30 -12.13
CA GLU A 223 5.33 16.46 -12.67
C GLU A 223 4.34 17.07 -11.63
N PRO A 224 4.64 18.24 -11.03
CA PRO A 224 3.86 18.77 -9.91
C PRO A 224 2.40 19.10 -10.28
N GLU A 225 2.15 19.64 -11.47
CA GLU A 225 0.78 19.97 -11.90
C GLU A 225 -0.05 18.71 -12.18
N LEU A 226 0.56 17.70 -12.80
CA LEU A 226 -0.08 16.40 -13.01
C LEU A 226 -0.41 15.74 -11.67
N ALA A 227 0.49 15.84 -10.68
CA ALA A 227 0.27 15.33 -9.34
C ALA A 227 -0.91 16.04 -8.66
N ALA A 228 -0.94 17.38 -8.69
CA ALA A 228 -2.04 18.16 -8.12
C ALA A 228 -3.40 17.84 -8.77
N ARG A 229 -3.45 17.74 -10.11
CA ARG A 229 -4.66 17.35 -10.85
C ARG A 229 -5.12 15.94 -10.49
N THR A 230 -4.19 15.00 -10.34
CA THR A 230 -4.50 13.61 -9.97
C THR A 230 -5.06 13.52 -8.56
N VAL A 231 -4.44 14.20 -7.59
CA VAL A 231 -4.93 14.27 -6.21
C VAL A 231 -6.31 14.91 -6.15
N ALA A 232 -6.53 16.04 -6.84
CA ALA A 232 -7.85 16.68 -6.92
C ALA A 232 -8.92 15.74 -7.50
N ASN A 233 -8.58 14.99 -8.55
CA ASN A 233 -9.49 14.01 -9.14
C ASN A 233 -9.80 12.85 -8.19
N ALA A 234 -8.80 12.38 -7.44
CA ALA A 234 -8.97 11.33 -6.43
C ALA A 234 -9.87 11.81 -5.28
N LEU A 235 -9.56 12.94 -4.64
CA LEU A 235 -10.34 13.50 -3.53
C LEU A 235 -11.82 13.70 -3.89
N LYS A 236 -12.07 14.17 -5.12
CA LYS A 236 -13.44 14.38 -5.60
C LYS A 236 -14.21 13.09 -5.82
N ASN A 237 -13.58 12.06 -6.38
CA ASN A 237 -14.32 10.92 -6.93
C ASN A 237 -14.15 9.61 -6.15
N VAL A 238 -13.10 9.44 -5.33
CA VAL A 238 -12.93 8.23 -4.52
C VAL A 238 -14.06 8.08 -3.50
N THR A 239 -14.63 9.21 -3.04
CA THR A 239 -15.81 9.28 -2.17
C THR A 239 -17.01 8.48 -2.70
N VAL A 240 -17.16 8.39 -4.03
CA VAL A 240 -18.21 7.60 -4.68
C VAL A 240 -18.06 6.11 -4.39
N SER A 241 -16.83 5.62 -4.38
CA SER A 241 -16.52 4.23 -4.03
C SER A 241 -16.41 4.01 -2.52
N MET A 242 -16.03 5.03 -1.74
CA MET A 242 -16.01 4.96 -0.27
C MET A 242 -17.41 4.91 0.35
N ALA A 243 -18.46 5.28 -0.39
CA ALA A 243 -19.84 5.05 0.01
C ALA A 243 -20.15 3.57 0.31
N ALA A 244 -19.33 2.63 -0.21
CA ALA A 244 -19.42 1.20 0.09
C ALA A 244 -19.24 0.87 1.57
N PHE A 245 -18.56 1.71 2.36
CA PHE A 245 -18.41 1.49 3.81
C PHE A 245 -19.61 1.94 4.62
N ALA A 246 -20.48 2.79 4.06
CA ALA A 246 -21.56 3.39 4.83
C ALA A 246 -22.68 2.37 5.13
N PRO A 247 -23.37 2.50 6.28
CA PRO A 247 -23.04 3.39 7.40
C PRO A 247 -22.11 2.77 8.46
N LYS A 248 -21.89 1.45 8.44
CA LYS A 248 -21.29 0.68 9.56
C LYS A 248 -20.11 -0.21 9.16
N GLY A 249 -19.47 0.06 8.04
CA GLY A 249 -18.20 -0.56 7.63
C GLY A 249 -18.31 -1.96 7.04
N SER A 250 -19.51 -2.47 6.76
CA SER A 250 -19.66 -3.71 5.95
C SER A 250 -19.39 -3.42 4.47
N TYR A 251 -18.97 -4.42 3.71
CA TYR A 251 -18.58 -4.22 2.31
C TYR A 251 -19.51 -4.99 1.35
N PRO A 252 -20.19 -4.33 0.40
CA PRO A 252 -21.21 -4.97 -0.43
C PRO A 252 -20.65 -6.02 -1.40
N GLU A 253 -19.38 -5.92 -1.79
CA GLU A 253 -18.74 -6.90 -2.70
C GLU A 253 -18.13 -8.10 -1.98
N GLY A 254 -18.32 -8.20 -0.66
CA GLY A 254 -17.84 -9.33 0.14
C GLY A 254 -16.41 -9.20 0.66
N PRO A 255 -15.95 -10.20 1.46
CA PRO A 255 -14.68 -10.13 2.18
C PRO A 255 -13.43 -9.96 1.31
N GLY A 256 -13.38 -10.65 0.17
CA GLY A 256 -12.22 -10.55 -0.73
C GLY A 256 -12.07 -9.17 -1.36
N TYR A 257 -13.19 -8.55 -1.75
CA TYR A 257 -13.16 -7.19 -2.30
C TYR A 257 -13.06 -6.11 -1.24
N TRP A 258 -13.49 -6.37 0.00
CA TRP A 258 -13.11 -5.53 1.13
C TRP A 258 -11.58 -5.46 1.25
N ALA A 259 -10.89 -6.61 1.27
CA ALA A 259 -9.44 -6.63 1.38
C ALA A 259 -8.78 -5.88 0.23
N TYR A 260 -9.26 -6.12 -1.00
CA TYR A 260 -8.72 -5.48 -2.19
C TYR A 260 -8.94 -3.96 -2.21
N GLY A 261 -10.19 -3.50 -2.17
CA GLY A 261 -10.52 -2.09 -2.28
C GLY A 261 -10.07 -1.27 -1.07
N THR A 262 -10.25 -1.81 0.14
CA THR A 262 -9.88 -1.12 1.39
C THR A 262 -8.37 -0.95 1.50
N THR A 263 -7.56 -1.93 1.08
CA THR A 263 -6.11 -1.77 1.07
C THR A 263 -5.69 -0.58 0.23
N TYR A 264 -6.24 -0.42 -0.98
CA TYR A 264 -5.90 0.73 -1.82
C TYR A 264 -6.40 2.08 -1.28
N ASN A 265 -7.51 2.11 -0.56
CA ASN A 265 -7.93 3.31 0.17
C ASN A 265 -6.99 3.65 1.33
N VAL A 266 -6.50 2.65 2.06
CA VAL A 266 -5.48 2.85 3.10
C VAL A 266 -4.21 3.41 2.47
N LEU A 267 -3.71 2.81 1.37
CA LEU A 267 -2.55 3.34 0.66
C LEU A 267 -2.77 4.78 0.16
N LEU A 268 -3.96 5.09 -0.36
CA LEU A 268 -4.28 6.47 -0.77
C LEU A 268 -4.16 7.44 0.41
N ILE A 269 -4.81 7.14 1.53
CA ILE A 269 -4.83 8.03 2.70
C ILE A 269 -3.42 8.16 3.29
N ASP A 270 -2.72 7.04 3.47
CA ASP A 270 -1.38 7.01 4.06
C ASP A 270 -0.36 7.79 3.22
N ALA A 271 -0.44 7.69 1.88
CA ALA A 271 0.41 8.47 0.98
C ALA A 271 0.05 9.97 0.99
N LEU A 272 -1.23 10.34 1.00
CA LEU A 272 -1.64 11.74 1.09
C LEU A 272 -1.17 12.37 2.41
N GLU A 273 -1.33 11.66 3.53
CA GLU A 273 -0.86 12.10 4.84
C GLU A 273 0.67 12.21 4.89
N GLY A 274 1.39 11.21 4.39
CA GLY A 274 2.85 11.19 4.41
C GLY A 274 3.48 12.25 3.50
N VAL A 275 2.93 12.46 2.30
CA VAL A 275 3.53 13.35 1.29
C VAL A 275 3.02 14.78 1.38
N LEU A 276 1.72 14.97 1.63
CA LEU A 276 1.06 16.27 1.61
C LEU A 276 0.67 16.77 3.01
N GLY A 277 0.93 15.99 4.06
CA GLY A 277 0.62 16.34 5.44
C GLY A 277 -0.86 16.25 5.81
N SER A 278 -1.71 15.75 4.91
CA SER A 278 -3.16 15.64 5.17
C SER A 278 -3.80 14.52 4.35
N GLY A 279 -4.67 13.74 4.98
CA GLY A 279 -5.59 12.81 4.29
C GLY A 279 -6.85 13.49 3.74
N PHE A 280 -6.95 14.82 3.87
CA PHE A 280 -8.06 15.66 3.41
C PHE A 280 -9.45 15.17 3.88
N GLY A 281 -9.54 14.55 5.06
CA GLY A 281 -10.81 14.11 5.63
C GLY A 281 -11.35 12.79 5.06
N LEU A 282 -10.63 12.14 4.14
CA LEU A 282 -11.06 10.83 3.58
C LEU A 282 -11.28 9.78 4.68
N SER A 283 -10.47 9.84 5.73
CA SER A 283 -10.56 8.93 6.88
C SER A 283 -11.85 9.06 7.70
N GLN A 284 -12.59 10.16 7.52
CA GLN A 284 -13.86 10.45 8.20
C GLN A 284 -15.06 9.96 7.40
N ALA A 285 -14.84 9.22 6.29
CA ALA A 285 -15.93 8.63 5.52
C ALA A 285 -16.82 7.74 6.42
N PRO A 286 -18.17 7.85 6.33
CA PRO A 286 -19.07 7.08 7.18
C PRO A 286 -18.81 5.58 7.13
N GLY A 287 -18.56 4.97 8.29
CA GLY A 287 -18.28 3.54 8.46
C GLY A 287 -16.85 3.11 8.18
N PHE A 288 -15.97 3.99 7.68
CA PHE A 288 -14.56 3.65 7.44
C PHE A 288 -13.81 3.40 8.74
N ASP A 289 -14.09 4.19 9.78
CA ASP A 289 -13.56 4.04 11.14
C ASP A 289 -14.05 2.78 11.88
N MET A 290 -14.98 2.02 11.30
CA MET A 290 -15.49 0.76 11.82
C MET A 290 -15.13 -0.45 10.95
N THR A 291 -14.72 -0.22 9.70
CA THR A 291 -14.61 -1.29 8.69
C THR A 291 -13.51 -2.31 9.01
N GLY A 292 -12.51 -1.95 9.83
CA GLY A 292 -11.48 -2.89 10.27
C GLY A 292 -12.02 -4.08 11.09
N GLN A 293 -13.22 -3.98 11.66
CA GLN A 293 -13.86 -5.12 12.34
C GLN A 293 -14.47 -6.14 11.36
N TYR A 294 -14.75 -5.74 10.13
CA TYR A 294 -15.52 -6.54 9.16
C TYR A 294 -14.87 -7.91 8.83
N PRO A 295 -13.54 -8.03 8.63
CA PRO A 295 -12.92 -9.34 8.37
C PRO A 295 -13.13 -10.35 9.49
N ALA A 296 -13.05 -9.91 10.76
CA ALA A 296 -13.28 -10.79 11.91
C ALA A 296 -14.75 -11.21 11.99
N MET A 297 -15.70 -10.28 11.80
CA MET A 297 -17.14 -10.60 11.78
C MET A 297 -17.52 -11.57 10.66
N MET A 298 -16.81 -11.51 9.54
CA MET A 298 -17.03 -12.41 8.41
C MET A 298 -16.22 -13.69 8.47
N THR A 299 -15.38 -13.90 9.48
CA THR A 299 -14.57 -15.13 9.60
C THR A 299 -15.13 -16.00 10.71
N GLY A 300 -15.60 -17.20 10.36
CA GLY A 300 -16.08 -18.16 11.34
C GLY A 300 -14.93 -18.85 12.11
N PRO A 301 -15.22 -19.59 13.20
CA PRO A 301 -14.20 -20.30 13.98
C PRO A 301 -13.36 -21.32 13.20
N SER A 302 -13.84 -21.76 12.04
CA SER A 302 -13.09 -22.61 11.09
C SER A 302 -11.94 -21.87 10.39
N GLY A 303 -11.85 -20.55 10.54
CA GLY A 303 -10.89 -19.70 9.83
C GLY A 303 -11.26 -19.47 8.36
N THR A 304 -12.52 -19.71 7.99
CA THR A 304 -13.07 -19.46 6.65
C THR A 304 -14.06 -18.30 6.68
N THR A 305 -14.14 -17.56 5.59
CA THR A 305 -15.06 -16.44 5.49
C THR A 305 -16.48 -16.91 5.18
N PHE A 306 -17.48 -16.25 5.77
CA PHE A 306 -18.86 -16.26 5.29
C PHE A 306 -18.89 -15.50 3.96
N ASN A 307 -18.68 -16.26 2.90
CA ASN A 307 -18.48 -15.72 1.57
C ASN A 307 -19.83 -15.40 0.91
N TYR A 308 -19.94 -14.19 0.37
CA TYR A 308 -21.04 -13.74 -0.46
C TYR A 308 -20.49 -12.88 -1.59
N ALA A 309 -21.26 -12.75 -2.68
CA ALA A 309 -20.80 -12.19 -3.95
C ALA A 309 -19.57 -12.96 -4.51
N ASP A 310 -18.82 -12.31 -5.40
CA ASP A 310 -17.65 -12.90 -6.04
C ASP A 310 -16.49 -13.00 -5.05
N GLY A 311 -16.17 -14.22 -4.62
CA GLY A 311 -15.07 -14.44 -3.68
C GLY A 311 -14.81 -15.91 -3.42
N GLY A 312 -13.68 -16.19 -2.75
CA GLY A 312 -13.41 -17.49 -2.13
C GLY A 312 -13.65 -17.45 -0.62
N SER A 313 -13.72 -18.60 0.01
CA SER A 313 -13.86 -18.73 1.48
C SER A 313 -12.53 -18.59 2.25
N GLY A 314 -11.43 -18.32 1.55
CA GLY A 314 -10.09 -18.24 2.12
C GLY A 314 -9.89 -16.96 2.94
N ARG A 315 -9.15 -17.11 4.05
CA ARG A 315 -8.62 -16.02 4.87
C ARG A 315 -7.11 -16.17 5.03
N GLY A 316 -6.40 -15.06 4.85
CA GLY A 316 -4.97 -14.90 5.12
C GLY A 316 -4.73 -13.54 5.79
N PRO A 317 -3.50 -13.23 6.22
CA PRO A 317 -3.19 -11.95 6.85
C PRO A 317 -3.61 -10.74 6.01
N GLU A 318 -4.13 -9.69 6.66
CA GLU A 318 -4.58 -8.44 6.03
C GLU A 318 -3.76 -7.24 6.54
N PRO A 319 -2.71 -6.81 5.81
CA PRO A 319 -1.82 -5.72 6.23
C PRO A 319 -2.55 -4.43 6.61
N ALA A 320 -3.61 -4.08 5.89
CA ALA A 320 -4.40 -2.87 6.14
C ALA A 320 -4.99 -2.82 7.56
N LEU A 321 -5.24 -3.96 8.22
CA LEU A 321 -5.74 -3.99 9.59
C LEU A 321 -4.73 -3.44 10.61
N PHE A 322 -3.43 -3.57 10.36
CA PHE A 322 -2.40 -2.96 11.21
C PHE A 322 -2.47 -1.43 11.15
N TRP A 323 -2.70 -0.87 9.96
CA TRP A 323 -2.92 0.56 9.80
C TRP A 323 -4.20 1.01 10.53
N PHE A 324 -5.32 0.29 10.37
CA PHE A 324 -6.57 0.60 11.06
C PHE A 324 -6.42 0.54 12.59
N ALA A 325 -5.82 -0.53 13.12
CA ALA A 325 -5.62 -0.73 14.55
C ALA A 325 -4.78 0.40 15.15
N ARG A 326 -3.72 0.83 14.45
CA ARG A 326 -2.90 1.97 14.86
C ARG A 326 -3.67 3.29 14.80
N ARG A 327 -4.37 3.55 13.68
CA ARG A 327 -5.10 4.81 13.45
C ARG A 327 -6.23 5.04 14.45
N TYR A 328 -7.04 4.02 14.68
CA TYR A 328 -8.26 4.12 15.50
C TYR A 328 -8.08 3.58 16.92
N HIS A 329 -6.84 3.28 17.32
CA HIS A 329 -6.51 2.73 18.64
C HIS A 329 -7.30 1.46 18.97
N ARG A 330 -7.37 0.53 17.99
CA ARG A 330 -8.10 -0.75 18.07
C ARG A 330 -7.15 -1.95 17.98
N PRO A 331 -6.31 -2.19 19.00
CA PRO A 331 -5.40 -3.35 19.00
C PRO A 331 -6.13 -4.69 18.97
N ASP A 332 -7.40 -4.72 19.39
CA ASP A 332 -8.27 -5.89 19.33
C ASP A 332 -8.52 -6.38 17.88
N TRP A 333 -8.46 -5.48 16.88
CA TRP A 333 -8.70 -5.83 15.47
C TRP A 333 -7.57 -6.64 14.82
N ILE A 334 -6.38 -6.60 15.39
CA ILE A 334 -5.21 -7.33 14.88
C ILE A 334 -4.87 -8.57 15.69
N HIS A 335 -5.66 -8.92 16.71
CA HIS A 335 -5.39 -10.10 17.54
C HIS A 335 -5.29 -11.37 16.68
N GLU A 336 -6.28 -11.59 15.79
CA GLU A 336 -6.27 -12.73 14.87
C GLU A 336 -5.18 -12.61 13.78
N GLU A 337 -4.78 -11.38 13.42
CA GLU A 337 -3.74 -11.15 12.42
C GLU A 337 -2.37 -11.67 12.88
N PHE A 338 -2.06 -11.59 14.17
CA PHE A 338 -0.84 -12.20 14.71
C PHE A 338 -0.83 -13.71 14.48
N ASP A 339 -1.97 -14.38 14.65
CA ASP A 339 -2.08 -15.82 14.43
C ASP A 339 -2.10 -16.20 12.95
N TRP A 340 -2.69 -15.36 12.10
CA TRP A 340 -2.63 -15.52 10.65
C TRP A 340 -1.20 -15.37 10.14
N LEU A 341 -0.45 -14.36 10.60
CA LEU A 341 0.94 -14.18 10.21
C LEU A 341 1.81 -15.36 10.66
N ARG A 342 1.58 -15.92 11.86
CA ARG A 342 2.32 -17.11 12.32
C ARG A 342 2.02 -18.37 11.49
N ARG A 343 0.76 -18.58 11.08
CA ARG A 343 0.33 -19.84 10.43
C ARG A 343 0.34 -19.80 8.91
N LYS A 344 0.08 -18.62 8.33
CA LYS A 344 -0.18 -18.43 6.89
C LYS A 344 0.49 -17.16 6.36
N MET A 345 1.72 -16.87 6.78
CA MET A 345 2.48 -15.71 6.29
C MET A 345 2.52 -15.64 4.76
N ALA A 346 2.70 -16.79 4.10
CA ALA A 346 2.70 -16.90 2.63
C ALA A 346 1.37 -16.51 1.96
N SER A 347 0.28 -16.39 2.72
CA SER A 347 -1.02 -15.93 2.22
C SER A 347 -1.27 -14.44 2.47
N GLY A 348 -0.31 -13.68 3.01
CA GLY A 348 -0.46 -12.25 3.33
C GLY A 348 -0.52 -11.31 2.12
N GLY A 349 -0.42 -11.87 0.91
CA GLY A 349 -0.57 -11.15 -0.34
C GLY A 349 0.54 -10.13 -0.62
N ARG A 350 0.34 -9.38 -1.70
CA ARG A 350 1.35 -8.50 -2.32
C ARG A 350 1.77 -7.28 -1.51
N PHE A 351 1.04 -6.95 -0.44
CA PHE A 351 1.33 -5.81 0.44
C PHE A 351 1.81 -6.25 1.84
N LEU A 352 2.05 -7.55 2.05
CA LEU A 352 2.55 -8.09 3.32
C LEU A 352 3.76 -7.33 3.90
N PRO A 353 4.75 -6.88 3.11
CA PRO A 353 5.88 -6.14 3.68
C PRO A 353 5.50 -4.82 4.35
N LEU A 354 4.37 -4.20 3.99
CA LEU A 354 3.90 -2.96 4.62
C LEU A 354 3.55 -3.17 6.11
N THR A 355 3.20 -4.40 6.50
CA THR A 355 2.94 -4.76 7.90
C THR A 355 4.13 -4.45 8.81
N LEU A 356 5.38 -4.51 8.33
CA LEU A 356 6.56 -4.16 9.14
C LEU A 356 6.55 -2.71 9.66
N PHE A 357 5.94 -1.80 8.90
CA PHE A 357 5.90 -0.37 9.20
C PHE A 357 4.63 0.04 9.95
N TRP A 358 3.55 -0.73 9.81
CA TRP A 358 2.28 -0.47 10.49
C TRP A 358 2.11 -1.20 11.82
N MET A 359 2.90 -2.26 12.08
CA MET A 359 3.07 -2.88 13.41
C MET A 359 3.86 -1.95 14.32
#